data_AF-A0A9E1F476-F1
#
_entry.id   AF-A0A9E1F476-F1
#
_cell.length_a   1.000
_cell.length_b   1.000
_cell.length_c   1.000
_cell.angle_alpha   90.00
_cell.angle_beta   90.00
_cell.angle_gamma   90.00
#
_symmetry.space_group_name_H-M   'P 1'
#
loop_
_entity.id
_entity.type
_entity.pdbx_description
1 polymer ?
#
loop_
_entity_poly.entity_id
_entity_poly.type
_entity_poly.pdbx_seq_one_letter_code
_entity_poly.pdbx_strand_id
1 'polypeptide(L)'
;MKKEELKKKLEPKKFNDVTMEFLTIAVNDVLKLYGEYISEDVIIERIKQNLDKDIEFERNLGKNIAGSYNFGEKNIKIKKKSIDEERQVFFHEFLHCVSVHQKTDGKISTGLKGNIIGVGINEAMTEYLTKQRYPKLRVGYDEEEKVMKKLLEIIPIEEMIQSYLYGKPEIKELTKKYGMDSFNLLYSLDELFADNKKYSSLENKITPDENRIDAKQQLIFEYVKGYCSSRKLEEIDIEELMNNVVEFEGILETMGEKSDFDYMQYINRIIAQKLQLGIGEEELKQLPNEYIVRINQQRVKEKIYNKTRKRILDEDFSREKNTYEDFYKDNIYMEKIIKKICGEGTILEKESMKFNWVTRLWNEIKLRYPDIDFDWIDFGFINNKYIIARLNGKIIGAMNIDIDDEIEYQKYKEVVESEKGSKKYRIITKDNEYIEINEAQDEGTYYQNGEIGHEQEDVVETFKRLEKLHETRRQLEILKSLGAPSIAISRLEEEIEKLSHQEEREQRYKIEYSGDYLERQKENGEMEVDEYNIEVQKKNEWEKKHCKEVSVDDDTER
;
A
#
# COMPACT_ATOMS: atom_id res chain seq x y z
N MET A 1 39.14 -17.89 -19.62
CA MET A 1 39.19 -17.77 -21.08
C MET A 1 39.97 -16.53 -21.54
N LYS A 2 40.73 -16.63 -22.64
CA LYS A 2 41.42 -15.49 -23.27
C LYS A 2 40.51 -14.73 -24.26
N LYS A 3 40.78 -13.45 -24.52
CA LYS A 3 39.98 -12.61 -25.44
C LYS A 3 39.81 -13.23 -26.84
N GLU A 4 40.88 -13.77 -27.43
CA GLU A 4 40.83 -14.41 -28.76
C GLU A 4 40.01 -15.70 -28.78
N GLU A 5 39.96 -16.41 -27.66
CA GLU A 5 39.14 -17.61 -27.51
C GLU A 5 37.66 -17.23 -27.43
N LEU A 6 37.32 -16.19 -26.63
CA LEU A 6 35.95 -15.67 -26.56
C LEU A 6 35.48 -15.15 -27.92
N LYS A 7 36.36 -14.43 -28.65
CA LYS A 7 36.06 -13.90 -29.98
C LYS A 7 35.61 -14.99 -30.95
N LYS A 8 36.32 -16.13 -30.96
CA LYS A 8 35.94 -17.29 -31.78
C LYS A 8 34.60 -17.89 -31.34
N LYS A 9 34.37 -18.02 -30.03
CA LYS A 9 33.12 -18.58 -29.49
C LYS A 9 31.90 -17.71 -29.76
N LEU A 10 32.08 -16.39 -29.92
CA LEU A 10 31.01 -15.43 -30.22
C LEU A 10 30.72 -15.23 -31.71
N GLU A 11 31.43 -15.90 -32.62
CA GLU A 11 31.10 -15.80 -34.06
C GLU A 11 29.63 -16.20 -34.33
N PRO A 12 28.90 -15.45 -35.18
CA PRO A 12 29.38 -14.42 -36.11
C PRO A 12 29.37 -12.98 -35.56
N LYS A 13 29.23 -12.75 -34.24
CA LYS A 13 29.19 -11.40 -33.67
C LYS A 13 30.51 -10.67 -33.90
N LYS A 14 30.43 -9.40 -34.31
CA LYS A 14 31.59 -8.55 -34.64
C LYS A 14 31.73 -7.38 -33.68
N PHE A 15 31.95 -7.69 -32.40
CA PHE A 15 32.20 -6.68 -31.38
C PHE A 15 33.60 -6.06 -31.53
N ASN A 16 33.73 -4.79 -31.19
CA ASN A 16 35.00 -4.08 -31.16
C ASN A 16 35.91 -4.54 -30.02
N ASP A 17 37.16 -4.08 -30.04
CA ASP A 17 38.17 -4.54 -29.08
C ASP A 17 37.87 -4.17 -27.62
N VAL A 18 37.20 -3.04 -27.39
CA VAL A 18 36.82 -2.56 -26.05
C VAL A 18 35.69 -3.43 -25.51
N THR A 19 34.61 -3.61 -26.28
CA THR A 19 33.50 -4.51 -25.94
C THR A 19 34.01 -5.91 -25.62
N MET A 20 34.91 -6.44 -26.46
CA MET A 20 35.50 -7.76 -26.24
C MET A 20 36.33 -7.85 -24.97
N GLU A 21 37.03 -6.79 -24.56
CA GLU A 21 37.77 -6.76 -23.29
C GLU A 21 36.81 -6.84 -22.09
N PHE A 22 35.78 -6.00 -22.08
CA PHE A 22 34.76 -5.97 -21.03
C PHE A 22 34.03 -7.32 -20.92
N LEU A 23 33.56 -7.88 -22.04
CA LEU A 23 32.94 -9.21 -22.08
C LEU A 23 33.88 -10.30 -21.58
N THR A 24 35.16 -10.28 -21.97
CA THR A 24 36.13 -11.28 -21.51
C THR A 24 36.30 -11.25 -19.99
N ILE A 25 36.38 -10.04 -19.41
CA ILE A 25 36.50 -9.88 -17.96
C ILE A 25 35.23 -10.37 -17.27
N ALA A 26 34.05 -9.92 -17.69
CA ALA A 26 32.79 -10.29 -17.05
C ALA A 26 32.48 -11.79 -17.15
N VAL A 27 32.73 -12.43 -18.30
CA VAL A 27 32.56 -13.89 -18.46
C VAL A 27 33.48 -14.64 -17.50
N ASN A 28 34.75 -14.23 -17.40
CA ASN A 28 35.68 -14.86 -16.47
C ASN A 28 35.27 -14.66 -15.01
N ASP A 29 34.76 -13.48 -14.66
CA ASP A 29 34.28 -13.18 -13.31
C ASP A 29 33.03 -14.02 -12.97
N VAL A 30 32.06 -14.15 -13.89
CA VAL A 30 30.89 -15.04 -13.69
C VAL A 30 31.32 -16.50 -13.56
N LEU A 31 32.20 -17.00 -14.42
CA LEU A 31 32.65 -18.40 -14.35
C LEU A 31 33.43 -18.67 -13.06
N LYS A 32 34.23 -17.72 -12.59
CA LYS A 32 35.00 -17.86 -11.36
C LYS A 32 34.09 -17.91 -10.13
N LEU A 33 33.04 -17.09 -10.09
CA LEU A 33 32.17 -16.97 -8.93
C LEU A 33 31.02 -17.98 -8.95
N TYR A 34 30.49 -18.29 -10.14
CA TYR A 34 29.22 -18.99 -10.31
C TYR A 34 29.31 -20.16 -11.31
N GLY A 35 30.51 -20.56 -11.73
CA GLY A 35 30.71 -21.62 -12.73
C GLY A 35 30.17 -23.00 -12.32
N GLU A 36 29.93 -23.23 -11.03
CA GLU A 36 29.26 -24.44 -10.53
C GLU A 36 27.76 -24.45 -10.88
N TYR A 37 27.15 -23.27 -11.05
CA TYR A 37 25.73 -23.11 -11.35
C TYR A 37 25.49 -22.82 -12.84
N ILE A 38 26.41 -22.14 -13.51
CA ILE A 38 26.28 -21.78 -14.92
C ILE A 38 27.49 -22.18 -15.76
N SER A 39 27.22 -22.93 -16.83
CA SER A 39 28.26 -23.34 -17.77
C SER A 39 28.69 -22.20 -18.69
N GLU A 40 29.93 -22.26 -19.16
CA GLU A 40 30.45 -21.31 -20.14
C GLU A 40 29.61 -21.27 -21.41
N ASP A 41 29.22 -22.42 -21.96
CA ASP A 41 28.44 -22.49 -23.19
C ASP A 41 27.10 -21.76 -23.07
N VAL A 42 26.43 -21.85 -21.91
CA VAL A 42 25.18 -21.13 -21.63
C VAL A 42 25.41 -19.61 -21.61
N ILE A 43 26.50 -19.13 -20.99
CA ILE A 43 26.84 -17.70 -20.98
C ILE A 43 27.10 -17.21 -22.41
N ILE A 44 27.87 -17.95 -23.20
CA ILE A 44 28.17 -17.62 -24.60
C ILE A 44 26.91 -17.51 -25.43
N GLU A 45 26.00 -18.50 -25.33
CA GLU A 45 24.75 -18.47 -26.08
C GLU A 45 23.86 -17.29 -25.67
N ARG A 46 23.83 -16.92 -24.38
CA ARG A 46 23.09 -15.73 -23.92
C ARG A 46 23.67 -14.44 -24.46
N ILE A 47 25.00 -14.29 -24.48
CA ILE A 47 25.66 -13.15 -25.12
C ILE A 47 25.24 -13.07 -26.60
N LYS A 48 25.26 -14.19 -27.33
CA LYS A 48 24.85 -14.22 -28.73
C LYS A 48 23.37 -13.86 -28.94
N GLN A 49 22.50 -14.26 -28.01
CA GLN A 49 21.08 -13.99 -28.11
C GLN A 49 20.74 -12.54 -27.75
N ASN A 50 21.42 -11.98 -26.76
CA ASN A 50 21.02 -10.75 -26.07
C ASN A 50 21.85 -9.52 -26.43
N LEU A 51 23.00 -9.68 -27.10
CA LEU A 51 23.82 -8.57 -27.56
C LEU A 51 24.02 -8.61 -29.07
N ASP A 52 23.67 -7.50 -29.73
CA ASP A 52 23.86 -7.25 -31.15
C ASP A 52 24.75 -6.03 -31.44
N LYS A 53 25.02 -5.21 -30.42
CA LYS A 53 25.78 -3.96 -30.53
C LYS A 53 26.96 -3.92 -29.56
N ASP A 54 27.93 -3.06 -29.89
CA ASP A 54 29.00 -2.69 -28.99
C ASP A 54 28.50 -1.91 -27.77
N ILE A 55 29.25 -1.98 -26.66
CA ILE A 55 28.94 -1.21 -25.45
C ILE A 55 29.01 0.29 -25.76
N GLU A 56 27.98 1.02 -25.36
CA GLU A 56 27.91 2.47 -25.53
C GLU A 56 28.34 3.20 -24.25
N PHE A 57 29.35 4.06 -24.36
CA PHE A 57 29.83 4.89 -23.25
C PHE A 57 29.32 6.33 -23.42
N GLU A 58 28.34 6.71 -22.60
CA GLU A 58 27.66 8.00 -22.70
C GLU A 58 27.99 8.91 -21.54
N ARG A 59 28.11 10.22 -21.77
CA ARG A 59 28.34 11.19 -20.67
C ARG A 59 27.07 11.45 -19.84
N ASN A 60 25.90 11.26 -20.44
CA ASN A 60 24.62 11.53 -19.79
C ASN A 60 23.57 10.49 -20.18
N LEU A 61 23.30 9.53 -19.28
CA LEU A 61 22.24 8.52 -19.41
C LEU A 61 20.94 8.90 -18.68
N GLY A 62 20.88 10.11 -18.09
CA GLY A 62 19.80 10.53 -17.19
C GLY A 62 20.28 10.72 -15.75
N LYS A 63 19.41 11.33 -14.93
CA LYS A 63 19.67 11.48 -13.48
C LYS A 63 19.67 10.10 -12.84
N ASN A 64 20.72 9.79 -12.07
CA ASN A 64 20.86 8.57 -11.26
C ASN A 64 20.90 7.23 -12.02
N ILE A 65 21.17 7.27 -13.33
CA ILE A 65 21.42 6.06 -14.13
C ILE A 65 22.92 5.94 -14.38
N ALA A 66 23.52 4.86 -13.87
CA ALA A 66 24.93 4.53 -14.05
C ALA A 66 25.15 3.63 -15.27
N GLY A 67 24.21 2.71 -15.52
CA GLY A 67 24.20 1.83 -16.68
C GLY A 67 22.78 1.36 -16.99
N SER A 68 22.61 0.74 -18.15
CA SER A 68 21.36 0.12 -18.54
C SER A 68 21.58 -0.95 -19.60
N TYR A 69 21.11 -2.16 -19.33
CA TYR A 69 20.85 -3.18 -20.34
C TYR A 69 19.49 -2.93 -21.02
N ASN A 70 19.51 -2.76 -22.34
CA ASN A 70 18.31 -2.59 -23.15
C ASN A 70 18.01 -3.89 -23.91
N PHE A 71 17.05 -4.66 -23.42
CA PHE A 71 16.61 -5.92 -24.03
C PHE A 71 16.11 -5.75 -25.48
N GLY A 72 15.40 -4.67 -25.79
CA GLY A 72 14.84 -4.44 -27.13
C GLY A 72 15.90 -4.11 -28.16
N GLU A 73 16.88 -3.30 -27.78
CA GLU A 73 18.00 -2.91 -28.63
C GLU A 73 19.19 -3.87 -28.57
N LYS A 74 19.16 -4.84 -27.64
CA LYS A 74 20.22 -5.82 -27.40
C LYS A 74 21.58 -5.16 -27.21
N ASN A 75 21.61 -4.22 -26.26
CA ASN A 75 22.74 -3.33 -26.02
C ASN A 75 22.91 -3.03 -24.53
N ILE A 76 24.13 -2.72 -24.12
CA ILE A 76 24.47 -2.22 -22.79
C ILE A 76 25.03 -0.81 -22.94
N LYS A 77 24.43 0.14 -22.21
CA LYS A 77 24.90 1.52 -22.13
C LYS A 77 25.48 1.78 -20.74
N ILE A 78 26.60 2.49 -20.67
CA ILE A 78 27.29 2.81 -19.42
C ILE A 78 27.63 4.29 -19.38
N LYS A 79 27.46 4.90 -18.21
CA LYS A 79 27.86 6.28 -17.97
C LYS A 79 29.37 6.36 -17.89
N LYS A 80 29.98 7.19 -18.73
CA LYS A 80 31.43 7.37 -18.81
C LYS A 80 31.99 7.89 -17.47
N LYS A 81 32.93 7.14 -16.90
CA LYS A 81 33.48 7.32 -15.54
C LYS A 81 34.92 6.78 -15.46
N SER A 82 35.40 6.44 -14.26
CA SER A 82 36.67 5.70 -14.12
C SER A 82 36.51 4.26 -14.63
N ILE A 83 37.61 3.66 -15.11
CA ILE A 83 37.58 2.29 -15.68
C ILE A 83 37.08 1.24 -14.68
N ASP A 84 37.36 1.42 -13.39
CA ASP A 84 36.93 0.49 -12.35
C ASP A 84 35.42 0.58 -12.09
N GLU A 85 34.86 1.80 -12.04
CA GLU A 85 33.41 2.02 -11.98
C GLU A 85 32.72 1.49 -13.25
N GLU A 86 33.28 1.76 -14.44
CA GLU A 86 32.73 1.28 -15.70
C GLU A 86 32.69 -0.26 -15.75
N ARG A 87 33.75 -0.94 -15.27
CA ARG A 87 33.80 -2.40 -15.19
C ARG A 87 32.77 -2.98 -14.23
N GLN A 88 32.59 -2.35 -13.07
CA GLN A 88 31.56 -2.77 -12.13
C GLN A 88 30.16 -2.60 -12.72
N VAL A 89 29.85 -1.42 -13.27
CA VAL A 89 28.54 -1.15 -13.87
C VAL A 89 28.29 -2.10 -15.04
N PHE A 90 29.31 -2.33 -15.89
CA PHE A 90 29.20 -3.33 -16.94
C PHE A 90 28.89 -4.71 -16.40
N PHE A 91 29.54 -5.15 -15.32
CA PHE A 91 29.27 -6.45 -14.72
C PHE A 91 27.82 -6.56 -14.21
N HIS A 92 27.28 -5.50 -13.59
CA HIS A 92 25.88 -5.43 -13.17
C HIS A 92 24.92 -5.60 -14.36
N GLU A 93 25.11 -4.79 -15.41
CA GLU A 93 24.27 -4.88 -16.62
C GLU A 93 24.51 -6.17 -17.42
N PHE A 94 25.70 -6.76 -17.30
CA PHE A 94 26.02 -8.05 -17.89
C PHE A 94 25.28 -9.19 -17.18
N LEU A 95 25.16 -9.14 -15.86
CA LEU A 95 24.31 -10.07 -15.10
C LEU A 95 22.84 -9.94 -15.52
N HIS A 96 22.33 -8.72 -15.73
CA HIS A 96 21.01 -8.49 -16.32
C HIS A 96 20.87 -9.10 -17.71
N CYS A 97 21.93 -9.05 -18.52
CA CYS A 97 21.97 -9.64 -19.86
C CYS A 97 21.96 -11.17 -19.80
N VAL A 98 22.70 -11.79 -18.89
CA VAL A 98 22.82 -13.27 -18.84
C VAL A 98 21.82 -13.94 -17.91
N SER A 99 20.96 -13.22 -17.21
CA SER A 99 19.88 -13.80 -16.41
C SER A 99 18.67 -14.19 -17.27
N VAL A 100 17.63 -14.72 -16.65
CA VAL A 100 16.35 -14.97 -17.31
C VAL A 100 15.19 -14.40 -16.49
N HIS A 101 14.06 -14.19 -17.17
CA HIS A 101 12.80 -13.91 -16.52
C HIS A 101 11.69 -14.72 -17.18
N GLN A 102 10.61 -14.92 -16.42
CA GLN A 102 9.42 -15.54 -16.96
C GLN A 102 8.44 -14.48 -17.49
N LYS A 103 7.85 -14.76 -18.65
CA LYS A 103 6.76 -13.96 -19.22
C LYS A 103 5.42 -14.35 -18.62
N THR A 104 4.43 -13.49 -18.82
CA THR A 104 3.04 -13.74 -18.42
C THR A 104 2.42 -15.00 -19.06
N ASP A 105 2.95 -15.46 -20.20
CA ASP A 105 2.53 -16.71 -20.86
C ASP A 105 3.27 -17.96 -20.34
N GLY A 106 4.04 -17.82 -19.26
CA GLY A 106 4.80 -18.91 -18.64
C GLY A 106 6.13 -19.23 -19.31
N LYS A 107 6.46 -18.62 -20.47
CA LYS A 107 7.71 -18.88 -21.17
C LYS A 107 8.88 -18.16 -20.52
N ILE A 108 10.02 -18.83 -20.47
CA ILE A 108 11.29 -18.26 -20.00
C ILE A 108 11.93 -17.48 -21.15
N SER A 109 12.29 -16.22 -20.91
CA SER A 109 13.11 -15.41 -21.79
C SER A 109 14.40 -14.97 -21.11
N THR A 110 15.43 -14.81 -21.93
CA THR A 110 16.75 -14.34 -21.50
C THR A 110 16.78 -12.82 -21.35
N GLY A 111 17.50 -12.33 -20.34
CA GLY A 111 17.71 -10.92 -20.04
C GLY A 111 16.56 -10.26 -19.29
N LEU A 112 16.79 -9.51 -18.22
CA LEU A 112 15.70 -8.85 -17.46
C LEU A 112 15.03 -7.71 -18.25
N LYS A 113 13.72 -7.54 -18.05
CA LYS A 113 12.90 -6.44 -18.58
C LYS A 113 12.13 -5.76 -17.45
N GLY A 114 12.12 -4.43 -17.42
CA GLY A 114 11.27 -3.67 -16.49
C GLY A 114 9.76 -3.87 -16.77
N ASN A 115 8.94 -3.74 -15.71
CA ASN A 115 7.47 -3.88 -15.65
C ASN A 115 6.92 -5.31 -15.45
N ILE A 116 7.65 -6.21 -14.79
CA ILE A 116 7.18 -7.57 -14.46
C ILE A 116 7.21 -7.76 -12.94
N ILE A 117 6.20 -8.40 -12.37
CA ILE A 117 6.17 -8.74 -10.93
C ILE A 117 7.30 -9.74 -10.62
N GLY A 118 8.09 -9.47 -9.58
CA GLY A 118 9.30 -10.20 -9.23
C GLY A 118 10.56 -9.70 -9.95
N VAL A 119 10.53 -8.48 -10.52
CA VAL A 119 11.76 -7.82 -10.98
C VAL A 119 12.60 -7.36 -9.79
N GLY A 120 11.97 -6.94 -8.70
CA GLY A 120 12.63 -6.49 -7.48
C GLY A 120 13.57 -7.53 -6.89
N ILE A 121 13.13 -8.78 -6.76
CA ILE A 121 14.01 -9.86 -6.28
C ILE A 121 15.16 -10.17 -7.26
N ASN A 122 14.92 -10.07 -8.57
CA ASN A 122 15.96 -10.28 -9.57
C ASN A 122 16.98 -9.14 -9.58
N GLU A 123 16.55 -7.89 -9.37
CA GLU A 123 17.45 -6.75 -9.20
C GLU A 123 18.26 -6.89 -7.92
N ALA A 124 17.63 -7.27 -6.80
CA ALA A 124 18.32 -7.51 -5.54
C ALA A 124 19.34 -8.65 -5.64
N MET A 125 19.02 -9.71 -6.40
CA MET A 125 19.96 -10.77 -6.71
C MET A 125 21.11 -10.27 -7.60
N THR A 126 20.82 -9.44 -8.60
CA THR A 126 21.85 -8.80 -9.46
C THR A 126 22.81 -7.95 -8.63
N GLU A 127 22.27 -7.16 -7.69
CA GLU A 127 23.04 -6.35 -6.76
C GLU A 127 23.94 -7.21 -5.87
N TYR A 128 23.35 -8.23 -5.24
CA TYR A 128 24.05 -9.16 -4.38
C TYR A 128 25.24 -9.81 -5.11
N LEU A 129 25.01 -10.34 -6.31
CA LEU A 129 26.05 -10.98 -7.12
C LEU A 129 27.12 -9.98 -7.57
N THR A 130 26.73 -8.75 -7.95
CA THR A 130 27.68 -7.68 -8.31
C THR A 130 28.62 -7.35 -7.16
N LYS A 131 28.10 -7.24 -5.93
CA LYS A 131 28.89 -6.90 -4.74
C LYS A 131 29.81 -8.02 -4.27
N GLN A 132 29.53 -9.30 -4.59
CA GLN A 132 30.49 -10.39 -4.39
C GLN A 132 31.79 -10.14 -5.16
N ARG A 133 31.70 -9.53 -6.36
CA ARG A 133 32.88 -9.21 -7.17
C ARG A 133 33.48 -7.84 -6.88
N TYR A 134 32.64 -6.84 -6.62
CA TYR A 134 33.01 -5.43 -6.51
C TYR A 134 32.45 -4.77 -5.24
N PRO A 135 32.92 -5.16 -4.04
CA PRO A 135 32.31 -4.74 -2.77
C PRO A 135 32.52 -3.27 -2.40
N LYS A 136 33.49 -2.56 -3.00
CA LYS A 136 33.91 -1.20 -2.59
C LYS A 136 33.53 -0.08 -3.56
N LEU A 137 32.99 -0.40 -4.73
CA LEU A 137 32.89 0.54 -5.85
C LEU A 137 31.49 1.15 -6.04
N ARG A 138 30.47 0.61 -5.37
CA ARG A 138 29.09 1.14 -5.43
C ARG A 138 28.70 1.81 -4.12
N VAL A 139 28.15 3.01 -4.22
CA VAL A 139 27.38 3.68 -3.16
C VAL A 139 25.97 3.81 -3.71
N GLY A 140 25.03 3.01 -3.18
CA GLY A 140 23.65 2.92 -3.67
C GLY A 140 23.24 1.46 -3.90
N TYR A 141 22.02 1.12 -3.50
CA TYR A 141 21.44 -0.23 -3.42
C TYR A 141 21.96 -1.10 -2.25
N ASP A 142 22.25 -0.49 -1.09
CA ASP A 142 22.63 -1.24 0.12
C ASP A 142 21.43 -1.94 0.78
N GLU A 143 20.23 -1.43 0.58
CA GLU A 143 18.99 -2.01 1.12
C GLU A 143 18.65 -3.31 0.40
N GLU A 144 18.63 -3.32 -0.94
CA GLU A 144 18.37 -4.47 -1.81
C GLU A 144 19.27 -5.67 -1.47
N GLU A 145 20.58 -5.42 -1.38
CA GLU A 145 21.56 -6.47 -1.05
C GLU A 145 21.31 -7.06 0.34
N LYS A 146 21.02 -6.21 1.34
CA LYS A 146 20.78 -6.64 2.71
C LYS A 146 19.47 -7.42 2.84
N VAL A 147 18.41 -6.95 2.16
CA VAL A 147 17.13 -7.68 2.04
C VAL A 147 17.36 -9.04 1.39
N MET A 148 18.10 -9.09 0.28
CA MET A 148 18.44 -10.34 -0.39
C MET A 148 19.23 -11.29 0.52
N LYS A 149 20.21 -10.77 1.26
CA LYS A 149 20.97 -11.57 2.25
C LYS A 149 20.06 -12.22 3.28
N LYS A 150 19.06 -11.50 3.80
CA LYS A 150 18.07 -12.07 4.72
C LYS A 150 17.24 -13.17 4.05
N LEU A 151 16.74 -12.95 2.83
CA LEU A 151 16.00 -13.99 2.12
C LEU A 151 16.86 -15.25 1.85
N LEU A 152 18.17 -15.09 1.64
CA LEU A 152 19.12 -16.18 1.43
C LEU A 152 19.45 -16.99 2.71
N GLU A 153 19.07 -16.51 3.90
CA GLU A 153 19.11 -17.33 5.13
C GLU A 153 18.03 -18.42 5.13
N ILE A 154 16.99 -18.26 4.30
CA ILE A 154 15.85 -19.18 4.19
C ILE A 154 15.93 -19.97 2.89
N ILE A 155 16.11 -19.28 1.77
CA ILE A 155 16.20 -19.89 0.44
C ILE A 155 17.68 -20.12 0.12
N PRO A 156 18.11 -21.39 -0.08
CA PRO A 156 19.49 -21.69 -0.43
C PRO A 156 19.95 -20.89 -1.66
N ILE A 157 21.17 -20.35 -1.58
CA ILE A 157 21.75 -19.53 -2.64
C ILE A 157 21.84 -20.29 -3.97
N GLU A 158 22.06 -21.60 -3.92
CA GLU A 158 22.13 -22.47 -5.09
C GLU A 158 20.79 -22.48 -5.85
N GLU A 159 19.68 -22.61 -5.13
CA GLU A 159 18.34 -22.61 -5.71
C GLU A 159 17.96 -21.22 -6.22
N MET A 160 18.34 -20.17 -5.50
CA MET A 160 18.10 -18.78 -5.93
C MET A 160 18.91 -18.45 -7.19
N ILE A 161 20.17 -18.86 -7.28
CA ILE A 161 21.00 -18.70 -8.49
C ILE A 161 20.42 -19.50 -9.65
N GLN A 162 19.96 -20.74 -9.42
CA GLN A 162 19.32 -21.54 -10.47
C GLN A 162 18.03 -20.90 -10.98
N SER A 163 17.21 -20.39 -10.07
CA SER A 163 16.01 -19.63 -10.41
C SER A 163 16.33 -18.34 -11.19
N TYR A 164 17.29 -17.55 -10.70
CA TYR A 164 17.72 -16.29 -11.35
C TYR A 164 18.35 -16.52 -12.74
N LEU A 165 19.20 -17.53 -12.88
CA LEU A 165 19.91 -17.80 -14.13
C LEU A 165 19.13 -18.70 -15.08
N TYR A 166 18.29 -19.62 -14.64
CA TYR A 166 17.59 -20.57 -15.54
C TYR A 166 16.07 -20.49 -15.47
N GLY A 167 15.50 -19.76 -14.52
CA GLY A 167 14.05 -19.59 -14.37
C GLY A 167 13.37 -20.87 -13.89
N LYS A 168 14.15 -21.79 -13.30
CA LYS A 168 13.69 -23.09 -12.82
C LYS A 168 14.36 -23.45 -11.48
N PRO A 169 13.60 -23.71 -10.40
CA PRO A 169 12.15 -23.45 -10.30
C PRO A 169 11.83 -21.97 -10.55
N GLU A 170 10.59 -21.65 -10.86
CA GLU A 170 10.19 -20.24 -10.93
C GLU A 170 10.36 -19.60 -9.56
N ILE A 171 10.72 -18.31 -9.50
CA ILE A 171 10.82 -17.58 -8.23
C ILE A 171 9.56 -17.74 -7.38
N LYS A 172 8.37 -17.71 -8.00
CA LYS A 172 7.09 -17.88 -7.30
C LYS A 172 6.91 -19.28 -6.69
N GLU A 173 7.36 -20.30 -7.40
CA GLU A 173 7.35 -21.68 -6.90
C GLU A 173 8.38 -21.87 -5.80
N LEU A 174 9.57 -21.27 -5.97
CA LEU A 174 10.65 -21.30 -5.01
C LEU A 174 10.24 -20.65 -3.69
N THR A 175 9.65 -19.45 -3.73
CA THR A 175 9.21 -18.76 -2.50
C THR A 175 8.09 -19.53 -1.79
N LYS A 176 7.12 -20.07 -2.54
CA LYS A 176 6.08 -20.96 -1.99
C LYS A 176 6.63 -22.23 -1.36
N LYS A 177 7.65 -22.85 -1.97
CA LYS A 177 8.33 -24.05 -1.42
C LYS A 177 8.85 -23.79 -0.01
N TYR A 178 9.28 -22.56 0.27
CA TYR A 178 9.76 -22.14 1.59
C TYR A 178 8.66 -21.51 2.46
N GLY A 179 7.37 -21.69 2.15
CA GLY A 179 6.25 -21.27 3.01
C GLY A 179 5.91 -19.77 2.96
N MET A 180 6.50 -19.04 2.03
CA MET A 180 6.19 -17.62 1.79
C MET A 180 5.03 -17.47 0.79
N ASP A 181 4.23 -16.42 0.96
CA ASP A 181 3.28 -16.00 -0.07
C ASP A 181 4.03 -15.30 -1.20
N SER A 182 4.05 -15.94 -2.36
CA SER A 182 4.79 -15.42 -3.52
C SER A 182 4.26 -14.09 -4.03
N PHE A 183 2.96 -13.81 -3.87
CA PHE A 183 2.40 -12.56 -4.37
C PHE A 183 2.82 -11.42 -3.45
N ASN A 184 2.58 -11.54 -2.15
CA ASN A 184 2.93 -10.54 -1.16
C ASN A 184 4.43 -10.27 -1.15
N LEU A 185 5.27 -11.30 -1.10
CA LEU A 185 6.72 -11.12 -1.08
C LEU A 185 7.23 -10.38 -2.32
N LEU A 186 6.81 -10.81 -3.51
CA LEU A 186 7.32 -10.22 -4.76
C LEU A 186 6.77 -8.81 -4.98
N TYR A 187 5.50 -8.60 -4.67
CA TYR A 187 4.88 -7.28 -4.72
C TYR A 187 5.58 -6.31 -3.78
N SER A 188 5.81 -6.68 -2.52
CA SER A 188 6.48 -5.82 -1.55
C SER A 188 7.93 -5.52 -1.92
N LEU A 189 8.66 -6.47 -2.53
CA LEU A 189 10.00 -6.22 -3.08
C LEU A 189 9.96 -5.28 -4.28
N ASP A 190 8.98 -5.44 -5.17
CA ASP A 190 8.82 -4.55 -6.33
C ASP A 190 8.47 -3.13 -5.87
N GLU A 191 7.54 -2.95 -4.94
CA GLU A 191 7.17 -1.66 -4.36
C GLU A 191 8.36 -0.99 -3.65
N LEU A 192 9.10 -1.76 -2.84
CA LEU A 192 10.28 -1.25 -2.14
C LEU A 192 11.35 -0.71 -3.11
N PHE A 193 11.55 -1.39 -4.24
CA PHE A 193 12.62 -1.06 -5.19
C PHE A 193 12.18 -0.20 -6.39
N ALA A 194 10.86 -0.05 -6.61
CA ALA A 194 10.32 0.81 -7.67
C ALA A 194 10.67 2.30 -7.44
N ASP A 195 10.71 2.73 -6.17
CA ASP A 195 10.82 4.14 -5.80
C ASP A 195 12.25 4.63 -5.47
N ASN A 196 13.25 3.74 -5.39
CA ASN A 196 14.66 4.13 -5.49
C ASN A 196 14.96 4.87 -6.82
N LYS A 197 14.07 4.76 -7.83
CA LYS A 197 14.13 5.51 -9.10
C LYS A 197 13.35 6.83 -9.11
N LYS A 198 12.30 7.02 -8.29
CA LYS A 198 11.45 8.23 -8.30
C LYS A 198 11.86 9.30 -7.27
N TYR A 199 12.29 8.92 -6.06
CA TYR A 199 12.58 9.87 -4.98
C TYR A 199 13.86 10.68 -5.13
N SER A 200 14.74 10.27 -6.04
CA SER A 200 15.99 11.01 -6.30
C SER A 200 15.81 12.29 -7.15
N SER A 201 14.56 12.65 -7.49
CA SER A 201 14.23 13.76 -8.38
C SER A 201 13.52 14.95 -7.73
N LEU A 202 13.04 14.82 -6.48
CA LEU A 202 12.34 15.89 -5.78
C LEU A 202 12.91 16.04 -4.35
N GLU A 203 13.71 17.07 -4.15
CA GLU A 203 14.04 17.58 -2.82
C GLU A 203 12.75 17.91 -2.05
N ASN A 204 12.73 17.55 -0.76
CA ASN A 204 11.86 18.08 0.31
C ASN A 204 10.36 17.68 0.32
N LYS A 205 10.07 16.53 0.96
CA LYS A 205 9.20 16.39 2.16
C LYS A 205 9.09 14.92 2.53
N ILE A 206 9.56 14.58 3.74
CA ILE A 206 9.50 13.23 4.31
C ILE A 206 8.07 13.02 4.81
N THR A 207 7.24 12.42 3.96
CA THR A 207 6.07 11.66 4.40
C THR A 207 6.25 10.28 3.79
N PRO A 208 6.49 9.23 4.60
CA PRO A 208 6.51 7.88 4.07
C PRO A 208 5.15 7.57 3.45
N ASP A 209 5.15 7.06 2.22
CA ASP A 209 3.97 6.51 1.59
C ASP A 209 3.49 5.32 2.44
N GLU A 210 2.23 5.31 2.88
CA GLU A 210 1.64 4.23 3.67
C GLU A 210 1.86 2.87 3.00
N ASN A 211 1.83 2.82 1.66
CA ASN A 211 2.10 1.62 0.87
C ASN A 211 3.52 1.07 1.08
N ARG A 212 4.52 1.93 1.33
CA ARG A 212 5.90 1.50 1.57
C ARG A 212 6.08 0.94 2.97
N ILE A 213 5.42 1.52 3.97
CA ILE A 213 5.41 0.99 5.34
C ILE A 213 4.81 -0.43 5.31
N ASP A 214 3.65 -0.58 4.66
CA ASP A 214 2.98 -1.87 4.50
C ASP A 214 3.87 -2.88 3.78
N ALA A 215 4.54 -2.47 2.69
CA ALA A 215 5.49 -3.33 1.98
C ALA A 215 6.64 -3.80 2.89
N LYS A 216 7.25 -2.91 3.67
CA LYS A 216 8.34 -3.27 4.60
C LYS A 216 7.88 -4.26 5.66
N GLN A 217 6.72 -4.02 6.30
CA GLN A 217 6.20 -4.93 7.33
C GLN A 217 5.82 -6.29 6.72
N GLN A 218 5.26 -6.29 5.51
CA GLN A 218 4.95 -7.52 4.79
C GLN A 218 6.22 -8.33 4.43
N LEU A 219 7.34 -7.68 4.09
CA LEU A 219 8.62 -8.37 3.86
C LEU A 219 9.13 -9.08 5.11
N ILE A 220 9.06 -8.42 6.27
CA ILE A 220 9.43 -9.03 7.56
C ILE A 220 8.52 -10.22 7.84
N PHE A 221 7.22 -10.07 7.58
CA PHE A 221 6.25 -11.15 7.80
C PHE A 221 6.50 -12.36 6.92
N GLU A 222 6.76 -12.17 5.62
CA GLU A 222 7.10 -13.27 4.74
C GLU A 222 8.44 -13.91 5.15
N TYR A 223 9.44 -13.14 5.57
CA TYR A 223 10.66 -13.71 6.15
C TYR A 223 10.39 -14.59 7.37
N VAL A 224 9.59 -14.12 8.34
CA VAL A 224 9.23 -14.89 9.54
C VAL A 224 8.51 -16.18 9.16
N LYS A 225 7.54 -16.12 8.23
CA LYS A 225 6.86 -17.31 7.70
C LYS A 225 7.86 -18.28 7.06
N GLY A 226 8.78 -17.75 6.27
CA GLY A 226 9.81 -18.53 5.60
C GLY A 226 10.72 -19.25 6.60
N TYR A 227 11.23 -18.52 7.59
CA TYR A 227 12.10 -19.04 8.64
C TYR A 227 11.45 -20.20 9.40
N CYS A 228 10.18 -20.02 9.81
CA CYS A 228 9.44 -21.02 10.56
C CYS A 228 9.00 -22.21 9.70
N SER A 229 8.71 -22.00 8.42
CA SER A 229 8.26 -23.07 7.51
C SER A 229 9.41 -23.93 6.99
N SER A 230 10.63 -23.39 6.96
CA SER A 230 11.82 -24.11 6.53
C SER A 230 12.45 -24.99 7.62
N ARG A 231 11.87 -25.02 8.82
CA ARG A 231 12.39 -25.72 10.01
C ARG A 231 11.30 -26.56 10.65
N LYS A 232 11.67 -27.62 11.37
CA LYS A 232 10.72 -28.28 12.25
C LYS A 232 10.44 -27.41 13.46
N LEU A 233 9.25 -27.55 14.05
CA LEU A 233 8.84 -26.71 15.17
C LEU A 233 9.82 -26.79 16.35
N GLU A 234 10.44 -27.94 16.60
CA GLU A 234 11.44 -28.14 17.65
C GLU A 234 12.74 -27.37 17.39
N GLU A 235 13.10 -27.20 16.12
CA GLU A 235 14.35 -26.57 15.65
C GLU A 235 14.23 -25.04 15.56
N ILE A 236 13.03 -24.48 15.71
CA ILE A 236 12.82 -23.01 15.70
C ILE A 236 13.33 -22.41 17.01
N ASP A 237 14.45 -21.71 16.97
CA ASP A 237 14.94 -20.88 18.07
C ASP A 237 14.23 -19.52 18.05
N ILE A 238 13.50 -19.22 19.13
CA ILE A 238 12.73 -17.96 19.24
C ILE A 238 13.65 -16.76 19.47
N GLU A 239 14.75 -16.93 20.19
CA GLU A 239 15.72 -15.85 20.39
C GLU A 239 16.41 -15.50 19.07
N GLU A 240 16.84 -16.52 18.31
CA GLU A 240 17.43 -16.34 16.98
C GLU A 240 16.44 -15.64 16.03
N LEU A 241 15.19 -16.11 15.99
CA LEU A 241 14.15 -15.50 15.16
C LEU A 241 13.91 -14.03 15.52
N MET A 242 13.82 -13.70 16.81
CA MET A 242 13.63 -12.32 17.27
C MET A 242 14.84 -11.44 16.93
N ASN A 243 16.07 -11.95 17.10
CA ASN A 243 17.29 -11.25 16.68
C ASN A 243 17.29 -10.96 15.17
N ASN A 244 16.89 -11.94 14.37
CA ASN A 244 16.79 -11.78 12.92
C ASN A 244 15.72 -10.77 12.51
N VAL A 245 14.58 -10.73 13.20
CA VAL A 245 13.54 -9.71 13.00
C VAL A 245 14.09 -8.31 13.30
N VAL A 246 14.75 -8.12 14.45
CA VAL A 246 15.33 -6.81 14.82
C VAL A 246 16.39 -6.35 13.82
N GLU A 247 17.23 -7.26 13.33
CA GLU A 247 18.18 -6.95 12.26
C GLU A 247 17.46 -6.53 10.98
N PHE A 248 16.39 -7.25 10.60
CA PHE A 248 15.65 -6.96 9.38
C PHE A 248 14.86 -5.64 9.46
N GLU A 249 14.31 -5.33 10.63
CA GLU A 249 13.72 -4.01 10.94
C GLU A 249 14.76 -2.89 10.79
N GLY A 250 16.00 -3.13 11.21
CA GLY A 250 17.11 -2.20 11.02
C GLY A 250 17.52 -2.01 9.56
N ILE A 251 17.44 -3.07 8.74
CA ILE A 251 17.71 -3.01 7.29
C ILE A 251 16.65 -2.18 6.57
N LEU A 252 15.38 -2.36 6.93
CA LEU A 252 14.23 -1.69 6.31
C LEU A 252 13.91 -0.32 6.94
N GLU A 253 14.70 0.10 7.94
CA GLU A 253 14.52 1.34 8.71
C GLU A 253 13.12 1.47 9.34
N THR A 254 12.54 0.34 9.80
CA THR A 254 11.18 0.31 10.38
C THR A 254 11.15 0.59 11.88
N MET A 255 12.29 0.82 12.55
CA MET A 255 12.33 1.01 14.01
C MET A 255 11.49 2.20 14.52
N GLY A 256 11.08 3.13 13.64
CA GLY A 256 10.14 4.22 13.95
C GLY A 256 8.70 3.99 13.50
N GLU A 257 8.45 2.95 12.70
CA GLU A 257 7.16 2.58 12.10
C GLU A 257 6.52 1.48 12.95
N LYS A 258 5.48 1.84 13.72
CA LYS A 258 5.09 1.15 14.96
C LYS A 258 4.26 -0.13 14.84
N SER A 259 4.07 -0.71 13.67
CA SER A 259 3.26 -1.94 13.61
C SER A 259 4.03 -3.17 13.22
N ASP A 260 4.17 -4.05 14.21
CA ASP A 260 4.71 -5.37 14.12
C ASP A 260 3.64 -6.47 14.18
N PHE A 261 2.37 -6.09 14.04
CA PHE A 261 1.24 -6.90 14.45
C PHE A 261 1.19 -8.27 13.77
N ASP A 262 1.30 -8.34 12.43
CA ASP A 262 1.06 -9.58 11.69
C ASP A 262 2.15 -10.63 11.94
N TYR A 263 3.43 -10.24 11.87
CA TYR A 263 4.51 -11.20 12.11
C TYR A 263 4.71 -11.50 13.59
N MET A 264 4.47 -10.56 14.50
CA MET A 264 4.50 -10.88 15.93
C MET A 264 3.33 -11.78 16.33
N GLN A 265 2.15 -11.62 15.70
CA GLN A 265 1.04 -12.58 15.86
C GLN A 265 1.44 -13.97 15.41
N TYR A 266 2.13 -14.07 14.27
CA TYR A 266 2.63 -15.35 13.78
C TYR A 266 3.67 -15.96 14.73
N ILE A 267 4.63 -15.16 15.23
CA ILE A 267 5.60 -15.62 16.25
C ILE A 267 4.89 -16.11 17.51
N ASN A 268 3.88 -15.39 18.00
CA ASN A 268 3.08 -15.81 19.14
C ASN A 268 2.38 -17.16 18.91
N ARG A 269 1.86 -17.39 17.70
CA ARG A 269 1.27 -18.68 17.32
C ARG A 269 2.31 -19.80 17.37
N ILE A 270 3.52 -19.58 16.86
CA ILE A 270 4.62 -20.56 16.93
C ILE A 270 4.99 -20.85 18.39
N ILE A 271 5.12 -19.82 19.23
CA ILE A 271 5.38 -19.98 20.67
C ILE A 271 4.28 -20.81 21.33
N ALA A 272 3.01 -20.52 21.04
CA ALA A 272 1.88 -21.26 21.59
C ALA A 272 1.91 -22.75 21.17
N GLN A 273 2.26 -23.04 19.92
CA GLN A 273 2.42 -24.41 19.43
C GLN A 273 3.56 -25.15 20.15
N LYS A 274 4.72 -24.50 20.35
CA LYS A 274 5.84 -25.08 21.12
C LYS A 274 5.42 -25.40 22.55
N LEU A 275 4.74 -24.48 23.23
CA LEU A 275 4.24 -24.66 24.59
C LEU A 275 3.19 -25.78 24.70
N GLN A 276 2.28 -25.91 23.73
CA GLN A 276 1.29 -26.99 23.70
C GLN A 276 1.93 -28.39 23.62
N LEU A 277 3.09 -28.50 22.96
CA LEU A 277 3.85 -29.74 22.84
C LEU A 277 4.87 -29.91 23.99
N GLY A 278 4.95 -28.96 24.92
CA GLY A 278 5.88 -29.00 26.06
C GLY A 278 7.34 -28.79 25.67
N ILE A 279 7.61 -28.08 24.57
CA ILE A 279 8.95 -27.89 24.00
C ILE A 279 9.39 -26.43 24.21
N GLY A 280 10.64 -26.24 24.65
CA GLY A 280 11.27 -24.90 24.73
C GLY A 280 10.74 -24.01 25.86
N GLU A 281 10.06 -24.54 26.88
CA GLU A 281 9.51 -23.71 27.96
C GLU A 281 10.61 -22.95 28.76
N GLU A 282 11.73 -23.61 29.06
CA GLU A 282 12.86 -22.97 29.74
C GLU A 282 13.61 -21.98 28.86
N GLU A 283 13.72 -22.25 27.55
CA GLU A 283 14.31 -21.32 26.57
C GLU A 283 13.47 -20.04 26.49
N LEU A 284 12.14 -20.17 26.43
CA LEU A 284 11.22 -19.04 26.44
C LEU A 284 11.30 -18.19 27.72
N LYS A 285 11.58 -18.80 28.88
CA LYS A 285 11.78 -18.09 30.15
C LYS A 285 13.10 -17.32 30.20
N GLN A 286 14.08 -17.73 29.41
CA GLN A 286 15.42 -17.15 29.36
C GLN A 286 15.57 -16.04 28.31
N LEU A 287 14.53 -15.80 27.50
CA LEU A 287 14.54 -14.72 26.50
C LEU A 287 14.88 -13.36 27.13
N PRO A 288 15.61 -12.49 26.40
CA PRO A 288 15.79 -11.10 26.78
C PRO A 288 14.48 -10.43 27.19
N ASN A 289 14.50 -9.63 28.26
CA ASN A 289 13.30 -9.01 28.81
C ASN A 289 12.57 -8.12 27.79
N GLU A 290 13.30 -7.48 26.88
CA GLU A 290 12.73 -6.69 25.78
C GLU A 290 11.85 -7.53 24.84
N TYR A 291 12.26 -8.76 24.52
CA TYR A 291 11.47 -9.68 23.69
C TYR A 291 10.25 -10.19 24.44
N ILE A 292 10.40 -10.50 25.73
CA ILE A 292 9.26 -10.90 26.58
C ILE A 292 8.21 -9.79 26.64
N VAL A 293 8.63 -8.53 26.81
CA VAL A 293 7.73 -7.37 26.82
C VAL A 293 7.01 -7.25 25.48
N ARG A 294 7.75 -7.31 24.35
CA ARG A 294 7.19 -7.21 23.00
C ARG A 294 6.16 -8.31 22.70
N ILE A 295 6.50 -9.57 23.03
CA ILE A 295 5.61 -10.73 22.93
C ILE A 295 4.33 -10.53 23.74
N ASN A 296 4.45 -10.07 25.00
CA ASN A 296 3.30 -9.86 25.88
C ASN A 296 2.42 -8.70 25.42
N GLN A 297 3.00 -7.60 24.93
CA GLN A 297 2.26 -6.50 24.33
C GLN A 297 1.43 -6.99 23.14
N GLN A 298 2.03 -7.77 22.25
CA GLN A 298 1.33 -8.36 21.12
C GLN A 298 0.19 -9.29 21.57
N ARG A 299 0.39 -10.12 22.60
CA ARG A 299 -0.69 -10.97 23.15
C ARG A 299 -1.87 -10.17 23.69
N VAL A 300 -1.63 -8.96 24.23
CA VAL A 300 -2.71 -8.06 24.66
C VAL A 300 -3.46 -7.52 23.45
N LYS A 301 -2.74 -7.09 22.40
CA LYS A 301 -3.34 -6.66 21.12
C LYS A 301 -4.21 -7.78 20.52
N GLU A 302 -3.69 -9.00 20.43
CA GLU A 302 -4.43 -10.16 19.92
C GLU A 302 -5.68 -10.48 20.75
N LYS A 303 -5.61 -10.40 22.08
CA LYS A 303 -6.78 -10.62 22.96
C LYS A 303 -7.90 -9.62 22.68
N ILE A 304 -7.56 -8.38 22.33
CA ILE A 304 -8.56 -7.37 21.96
C ILE A 304 -9.03 -7.62 20.54
N TYR A 305 -8.11 -7.80 19.59
CA TYR A 305 -8.42 -8.07 18.19
C TYR A 305 -9.35 -9.29 18.05
N ASN A 306 -9.18 -10.34 18.83
CA ASN A 306 -10.00 -11.56 18.75
C ASN A 306 -11.39 -11.44 19.42
N LYS A 307 -11.73 -10.31 20.05
CA LYS A 307 -13.09 -10.08 20.56
C LYS A 307 -14.07 -9.87 19.40
N THR A 308 -15.36 -10.07 19.69
CA THR A 308 -16.45 -9.66 18.78
C THR A 308 -16.46 -8.13 18.68
N ARG A 309 -16.92 -7.57 17.55
CA ARG A 309 -16.95 -6.11 17.33
C ARG A 309 -17.63 -5.37 18.48
N LYS A 310 -18.79 -5.86 18.91
CA LYS A 310 -19.53 -5.36 20.08
C LYS A 310 -18.69 -5.31 21.35
N ARG A 311 -17.95 -6.39 21.66
CA ARG A 311 -17.07 -6.44 22.84
C ARG A 311 -15.86 -5.53 22.71
N ILE A 312 -15.36 -5.29 21.50
CA ILE A 312 -14.30 -4.29 21.30
C ILE A 312 -14.84 -2.90 21.64
N LEU A 313 -16.02 -2.52 21.15
CA LEU A 313 -16.59 -1.20 21.43
C LEU A 313 -17.09 -0.99 22.87
N ASP A 314 -17.55 -2.07 23.52
CA ASP A 314 -17.90 -2.04 24.94
C ASP A 314 -16.64 -1.95 25.84
N GLU A 315 -15.42 -2.10 25.30
CA GLU A 315 -14.21 -1.76 26.04
C GLU A 315 -14.12 -0.24 26.22
N ASP A 316 -13.93 0.18 27.46
CA ASP A 316 -13.74 1.58 27.78
C ASP A 316 -12.31 2.02 27.41
N PHE A 317 -12.15 2.52 26.19
CA PHE A 317 -10.92 3.19 25.77
C PHE A 317 -10.84 4.66 26.19
N SER A 318 -11.92 5.20 26.78
CA SER A 318 -12.05 6.61 27.17
C SER A 318 -11.50 6.89 28.57
N ARG A 319 -11.48 5.88 29.44
CA ARG A 319 -10.77 5.98 30.71
C ARG A 319 -9.28 5.85 30.42
N GLU A 320 -8.56 6.91 30.77
CA GLU A 320 -7.09 7.04 30.89
C GLU A 320 -6.47 5.96 31.81
N LYS A 321 -6.75 4.68 31.59
CA LYS A 321 -5.86 3.62 32.01
C LYS A 321 -4.73 3.65 30.99
N ASN A 322 -3.53 3.97 31.46
CA ASN A 322 -2.25 3.92 30.72
C ASN A 322 -1.98 2.60 29.95
N THR A 323 -2.91 1.64 29.95
CA THR A 323 -2.81 0.34 29.28
C THR A 323 -3.04 0.37 27.77
N TYR A 324 -3.73 1.38 27.21
CA TYR A 324 -4.12 1.42 25.79
C TYR A 324 -3.59 2.62 25.00
N GLU A 325 -2.94 3.57 25.67
CA GLU A 325 -2.34 4.76 25.02
C GLU A 325 -1.28 4.36 23.98
N ASP A 326 -0.56 3.27 24.22
CA ASP A 326 0.43 2.75 23.28
C ASP A 326 -0.20 2.04 22.06
N PHE A 327 -1.47 1.60 22.15
CA PHE A 327 -2.18 1.02 21.01
C PHE A 327 -2.64 2.09 20.02
N TYR A 328 -3.05 3.26 20.52
CA TYR A 328 -3.36 4.42 19.68
C TYR A 328 -2.16 4.99 18.92
N LYS A 329 -0.94 4.62 19.34
CA LYS A 329 0.32 5.00 18.66
C LYS A 329 0.72 4.01 17.57
N ASP A 330 0.03 2.87 17.44
CA ASP A 330 0.26 1.85 16.42
C ASP A 330 -0.85 1.95 15.36
N ASN A 331 -0.58 2.73 14.32
CA ASN A 331 -1.52 3.01 13.24
C ASN A 331 -2.05 1.72 12.59
N ILE A 332 -1.20 0.82 12.10
CA ILE A 332 -1.70 -0.38 11.40
C ILE A 332 -2.54 -1.30 12.33
N TYR A 333 -2.22 -1.39 13.64
CA TYR A 333 -3.11 -2.08 14.58
C TYR A 333 -4.46 -1.36 14.70
N MET A 334 -4.46 -0.03 14.80
CA MET A 334 -5.68 0.77 14.80
C MET A 334 -6.46 0.61 13.50
N GLU A 335 -5.82 0.63 12.34
CA GLU A 335 -6.47 0.32 11.07
C GLU A 335 -7.14 -1.05 11.09
N LYS A 336 -6.46 -2.10 11.56
CA LYS A 336 -7.04 -3.45 11.61
C LYS A 336 -8.25 -3.50 12.53
N ILE A 337 -8.18 -2.84 13.67
CA ILE A 337 -9.31 -2.72 14.61
C ILE A 337 -10.45 -1.93 13.96
N ILE A 338 -10.18 -0.83 13.26
CA ILE A 338 -11.21 -0.02 12.60
C ILE A 338 -11.78 -0.76 11.40
N LYS A 339 -10.98 -1.43 10.56
CA LYS A 339 -11.43 -2.30 9.47
C LYS A 339 -12.32 -3.42 10.00
N LYS A 340 -11.94 -4.04 11.13
CA LYS A 340 -12.79 -5.04 11.81
C LYS A 340 -14.12 -4.45 12.28
N ILE A 341 -14.15 -3.21 12.76
CA ILE A 341 -15.36 -2.57 13.28
C ILE A 341 -16.20 -1.92 12.18
N CYS A 342 -15.62 -1.31 11.18
CA CYS A 342 -16.30 -0.49 10.17
C CYS A 342 -16.47 -1.25 8.85
N GLY A 343 -15.54 -2.14 8.49
CA GLY A 343 -15.50 -2.86 7.21
C GLY A 343 -14.28 -2.47 6.35
N GLU A 344 -13.90 -3.36 5.42
CA GLU A 344 -12.67 -3.25 4.60
C GLU A 344 -12.64 -2.02 3.66
N GLY A 345 -13.79 -1.43 3.33
CA GLY A 345 -13.90 -0.25 2.45
C GLY A 345 -13.76 1.10 3.15
N THR A 346 -13.48 1.13 4.46
CA THR A 346 -13.40 2.38 5.23
C THR A 346 -12.00 2.99 5.11
N ILE A 347 -11.84 4.04 4.29
CA ILE A 347 -10.57 4.76 4.13
C ILE A 347 -10.51 5.89 5.18
N LEU A 348 -9.41 6.00 5.93
CA LEU A 348 -9.32 6.88 7.09
C LEU A 348 -8.10 7.79 7.01
N GLU A 349 -8.31 9.09 6.79
CA GLU A 349 -7.18 10.05 6.79
C GLU A 349 -6.45 10.24 8.15
N LYS A 350 -7.08 9.89 9.30
CA LYS A 350 -6.45 9.85 10.66
C LYS A 350 -7.17 8.84 11.56
N GLU A 351 -6.54 7.69 11.80
CA GLU A 351 -7.18 6.49 12.37
C GLU A 351 -7.59 6.62 13.85
N SER A 352 -6.73 7.17 14.71
CA SER A 352 -6.97 7.20 16.16
C SER A 352 -8.14 8.10 16.59
N MET A 353 -8.36 9.21 15.88
CA MET A 353 -9.47 10.13 16.14
C MET A 353 -10.82 9.53 15.70
N LYS A 354 -10.83 8.75 14.60
CA LYS A 354 -12.03 8.19 13.99
C LYS A 354 -12.58 6.96 14.73
N PHE A 355 -11.73 6.12 15.34
CA PHE A 355 -12.18 5.02 16.21
C PHE A 355 -12.99 5.53 17.43
N ASN A 356 -12.56 6.63 18.03
CA ASN A 356 -13.29 7.27 19.13
C ASN A 356 -14.67 7.76 18.67
N TRP A 357 -14.76 8.34 17.46
CA TRP A 357 -16.05 8.78 16.90
C TRP A 357 -17.01 7.62 16.61
N VAL A 358 -16.51 6.48 16.10
CA VAL A 358 -17.32 5.25 15.93
C VAL A 358 -17.89 4.80 17.27
N THR A 359 -17.03 4.74 18.29
CA THR A 359 -17.43 4.33 19.64
C THR A 359 -18.46 5.28 20.25
N ARG A 360 -18.27 6.60 20.09
CA ARG A 360 -19.22 7.62 20.56
C ARG A 360 -20.57 7.50 19.86
N LEU A 361 -20.59 7.43 18.53
CA LEU A 361 -21.83 7.28 17.77
C LEU A 361 -22.57 5.97 18.11
N TRP A 362 -21.83 4.87 18.30
CA TRP A 362 -22.41 3.61 18.76
C TRP A 362 -23.09 3.74 20.12
N ASN A 363 -22.44 4.40 21.09
CA ASN A 363 -23.02 4.59 22.42
C ASN A 363 -24.33 5.39 22.37
N GLU A 364 -24.43 6.40 21.52
CA GLU A 364 -25.70 7.13 21.30
C GLU A 364 -26.79 6.25 20.71
N ILE A 365 -26.46 5.48 19.67
CA ILE A 365 -27.40 4.56 19.02
C ILE A 365 -27.89 3.51 20.01
N LYS A 366 -26.99 2.93 20.80
CA LYS A 366 -27.31 1.93 21.82
C LYS A 366 -28.21 2.50 22.93
N LEU A 367 -27.99 3.76 23.33
CA LEU A 367 -28.88 4.45 24.28
C LEU A 367 -30.28 4.67 23.70
N ARG A 368 -30.35 5.05 22.42
CA ARG A 368 -31.62 5.33 21.72
C ARG A 368 -32.40 4.06 21.37
N TYR A 369 -31.69 3.00 21.00
CA TYR A 369 -32.24 1.73 20.55
C TYR A 369 -31.61 0.57 21.33
N PRO A 370 -32.07 0.29 22.57
CA PRO A 370 -31.45 -0.73 23.41
C PRO A 370 -31.53 -2.17 22.85
N ASP A 371 -32.46 -2.41 21.92
CA ASP A 371 -32.70 -3.69 21.26
C ASP A 371 -32.00 -3.81 19.88
N ILE A 372 -31.23 -2.80 19.45
CA ILE A 372 -30.46 -2.86 18.20
C ILE A 372 -29.20 -3.74 18.38
N ASP A 373 -28.89 -4.56 17.39
CA ASP A 373 -27.61 -5.28 17.34
C ASP A 373 -26.55 -4.46 16.58
N PHE A 374 -25.33 -4.48 17.09
CA PHE A 374 -24.18 -3.81 16.47
C PHE A 374 -23.86 -4.42 15.11
N ASP A 375 -24.02 -5.74 14.99
CA ASP A 375 -23.64 -6.47 13.77
C ASP A 375 -24.59 -6.17 12.60
N TRP A 376 -25.72 -5.51 12.86
CA TRP A 376 -26.64 -5.00 11.85
C TRP A 376 -26.23 -3.63 11.29
N ILE A 377 -25.22 -2.98 11.90
CA ILE A 377 -24.84 -1.60 11.61
C ILE A 377 -23.52 -1.53 10.85
N ASP A 378 -23.53 -0.72 9.80
CA ASP A 378 -22.34 -0.29 9.08
C ASP A 378 -22.04 1.20 9.33
N PHE A 379 -20.77 1.54 9.47
CA PHE A 379 -20.32 2.92 9.71
C PHE A 379 -19.69 3.49 8.45
N GLY A 380 -19.99 4.74 8.13
CA GLY A 380 -19.42 5.45 6.98
C GLY A 380 -19.00 6.86 7.34
N PHE A 381 -18.33 7.53 6.40
CA PHE A 381 -17.92 8.92 6.54
C PHE A 381 -18.49 9.78 5.41
N ILE A 382 -18.68 11.06 5.70
CA ILE A 382 -19.09 12.10 4.76
C ILE A 382 -18.03 13.20 4.78
N ASN A 383 -17.23 13.31 3.71
CA ASN A 383 -16.16 14.29 3.47
C ASN A 383 -15.25 14.58 4.69
N ASN A 384 -14.92 13.56 5.47
CA ASN A 384 -14.17 13.69 6.73
C ASN A 384 -14.76 14.69 7.74
N LYS A 385 -16.04 15.07 7.63
CA LYS A 385 -16.74 15.98 8.55
C LYS A 385 -17.79 15.28 9.40
N TYR A 386 -18.38 14.21 8.89
CA TYR A 386 -19.40 13.46 9.62
C TYR A 386 -19.09 11.98 9.61
N ILE A 387 -19.35 11.33 10.75
CA ILE A 387 -19.49 9.89 10.84
C ILE A 387 -20.99 9.54 10.83
N ILE A 388 -21.34 8.51 10.07
CA ILE A 388 -22.71 8.00 9.98
C ILE A 388 -22.76 6.52 10.35
N ALA A 389 -23.91 6.10 10.86
CA ALA A 389 -24.25 4.72 11.13
C ALA A 389 -25.51 4.37 10.35
N ARG A 390 -25.50 3.21 9.71
CA ARG A 390 -26.54 2.78 8.78
C ARG A 390 -27.02 1.37 9.12
N LEU A 391 -28.24 1.07 8.68
CA LEU A 391 -28.85 -0.25 8.73
C LEU A 391 -29.59 -0.45 7.40
N ASN A 392 -29.22 -1.46 6.62
CA ASN A 392 -29.75 -1.69 5.26
C ASN A 392 -29.66 -0.45 4.35
N GLY A 393 -28.57 0.32 4.45
CA GLY A 393 -28.37 1.57 3.71
C GLY A 393 -29.10 2.78 4.29
N LYS A 394 -30.01 2.60 5.25
CA LYS A 394 -30.71 3.69 5.93
C LYS A 394 -29.87 4.27 7.06
N ILE A 395 -29.70 5.58 7.08
CA ILE A 395 -28.97 6.26 8.16
C ILE A 395 -29.83 6.26 9.43
N ILE A 396 -29.30 5.65 10.49
CA ILE A 396 -29.96 5.56 11.81
C ILE A 396 -29.29 6.44 12.86
N GLY A 397 -28.10 6.99 12.55
CA GLY A 397 -27.38 7.95 13.38
C GLY A 397 -26.29 8.66 12.59
N ALA A 398 -26.00 9.90 12.97
CA ALA A 398 -24.93 10.71 12.35
C ALA A 398 -24.35 11.67 13.38
N MET A 399 -23.07 11.99 13.24
CA MET A 399 -22.35 12.87 14.16
C MET A 399 -21.30 13.69 13.41
N ASN A 400 -21.21 14.99 13.74
CA ASN A 400 -20.15 15.87 13.27
C ASN A 400 -18.86 15.60 14.05
N ILE A 401 -17.74 15.42 13.33
CA ILE A 401 -16.43 15.11 13.92
C ILE A 401 -15.59 16.36 14.22
N ASP A 402 -16.02 17.55 13.78
CA ASP A 402 -15.37 18.84 14.02
C ASP A 402 -15.85 19.55 15.32
N ILE A 403 -16.79 18.94 16.05
CA ILE A 403 -17.35 19.53 17.29
C ILE A 403 -16.58 19.01 18.50
N ASP A 404 -15.73 19.86 19.08
CA ASP A 404 -14.92 19.60 20.28
C ASP A 404 -15.73 19.68 21.61
N ASP A 405 -17.00 20.11 21.58
CA ASP A 405 -17.82 20.36 22.79
C ASP A 405 -18.81 19.22 23.10
N GLU A 406 -18.59 18.57 24.25
CA GLU A 406 -19.39 17.47 24.82
C GLU A 406 -20.82 17.87 25.21
N ILE A 407 -21.14 19.17 25.33
CA ILE A 407 -22.49 19.66 25.68
C ILE A 407 -23.31 19.94 24.40
N GLU A 408 -22.65 20.32 23.31
CA GLU A 408 -23.25 20.50 21.99
C GLU A 408 -23.66 19.16 21.35
N TYR A 409 -23.00 18.10 21.80
CA TYR A 409 -23.21 16.69 21.50
C TYR A 409 -24.63 16.14 21.75
N GLN A 410 -25.32 16.62 22.79
CA GLN A 410 -26.64 16.08 23.21
C GLN A 410 -27.83 16.53 22.32
N LYS A 411 -27.57 17.23 21.20
CA LYS A 411 -28.61 17.92 20.41
C LYS A 411 -28.88 17.36 19.01
N TYR A 412 -28.24 16.27 18.59
CA TYR A 412 -28.38 15.79 17.20
C TYR A 412 -29.75 15.17 16.91
N LYS A 413 -30.39 15.70 15.87
CA LYS A 413 -31.81 15.57 15.57
C LYS A 413 -32.10 14.53 14.48
N GLU A 414 -33.36 14.10 14.51
CA GLU A 414 -34.07 13.08 13.73
C GLU A 414 -33.82 13.06 12.22
N VAL A 415 -33.68 11.84 11.67
CA VAL A 415 -33.69 11.57 10.22
C VAL A 415 -35.14 11.54 9.76
N VAL A 416 -35.50 12.43 8.83
CA VAL A 416 -36.85 12.47 8.23
C VAL A 416 -36.75 11.98 6.78
N GLU A 417 -37.42 10.87 6.45
CA GLU A 417 -37.60 10.40 5.07
C GLU A 417 -38.60 11.30 4.34
N SER A 418 -38.35 11.61 3.06
CA SER A 418 -39.29 12.33 2.19
C SER A 418 -39.63 11.55 0.91
N GLU A 419 -40.67 12.02 0.21
CA GLU A 419 -41.55 11.31 -0.74
C GLU A 419 -40.92 10.54 -1.92
N LYS A 420 -41.75 9.64 -2.46
CA LYS A 420 -41.53 8.63 -3.52
C LYS A 420 -40.46 8.97 -4.57
N GLY A 421 -39.45 8.10 -4.65
CA GLY A 421 -38.58 7.91 -5.82
C GLY A 421 -37.10 8.20 -5.60
N SER A 422 -36.75 8.90 -4.52
CA SER A 422 -35.37 9.15 -4.08
C SER A 422 -35.38 9.22 -2.56
N LYS A 423 -34.75 8.25 -1.87
CA LYS A 423 -34.64 8.32 -0.41
C LYS A 423 -33.71 9.49 -0.07
N LYS A 424 -34.26 10.51 0.57
CA LYS A 424 -33.52 11.65 1.10
C LYS A 424 -33.41 11.53 2.61
N TYR A 425 -32.19 11.46 3.13
CA TYR A 425 -31.94 11.53 4.57
C TYR A 425 -31.61 12.96 4.96
N ARG A 426 -32.28 13.50 5.99
CA ARG A 426 -31.96 14.80 6.57
C ARG A 426 -31.16 14.61 7.86
N ILE A 427 -29.87 14.95 7.86
CA ILE A 427 -29.04 14.98 9.07
C ILE A 427 -29.13 16.40 9.65
N ILE A 428 -29.83 16.61 10.77
CA ILE A 428 -30.01 17.94 11.35
C ILE A 428 -28.90 18.23 12.37
N THR A 429 -28.09 19.25 12.10
CA THR A 429 -27.14 19.82 13.07
C THR A 429 -27.81 20.96 13.88
N LYS A 430 -27.12 21.45 14.91
CA LYS A 430 -27.59 22.63 15.66
C LYS A 430 -27.55 23.83 14.69
N ASP A 431 -28.62 24.64 14.69
CA ASP A 431 -28.79 25.87 13.86
C ASP A 431 -29.58 25.74 12.52
N ASN A 432 -30.54 24.82 12.41
CA ASN A 432 -31.32 24.59 11.17
C ASN A 432 -30.45 24.24 9.95
N GLU A 433 -29.22 23.86 10.22
CA GLU A 433 -28.31 23.27 9.26
C GLU A 433 -28.69 21.80 9.06
N TYR A 434 -28.68 21.36 7.81
CA TYR A 434 -28.94 19.97 7.50
C TYR A 434 -28.25 19.51 6.23
N ILE A 435 -27.99 18.20 6.15
CA ILE A 435 -27.51 17.56 4.93
C ILE A 435 -28.67 16.77 4.34
N GLU A 436 -29.01 17.02 3.07
CA GLU A 436 -29.87 16.12 2.30
C GLU A 436 -28.99 15.14 1.53
N ILE A 437 -29.21 13.84 1.75
CA ILE A 437 -28.42 12.77 1.14
C ILE A 437 -29.24 12.07 0.07
N ASN A 438 -28.73 11.97 -1.16
CA ASN A 438 -29.40 11.27 -2.25
C ASN A 438 -28.79 9.88 -2.45
N GLU A 439 -29.53 8.81 -2.08
CA GLU A 439 -29.08 7.42 -2.28
C GLU A 439 -28.71 7.09 -3.74
N ALA A 440 -29.30 7.78 -4.72
CA ALA A 440 -29.08 7.46 -6.13
C ALA A 440 -27.78 8.06 -6.71
N GLN A 441 -27.11 8.96 -5.99
CA GLN A 441 -25.96 9.71 -6.50
C GLN A 441 -24.74 9.67 -5.60
N ASP A 442 -24.77 8.96 -4.47
CA ASP A 442 -23.68 8.94 -3.47
C ASP A 442 -23.24 10.35 -3.04
N GLU A 443 -24.14 11.32 -3.16
CA GLU A 443 -23.90 12.76 -2.96
C GLU A 443 -24.90 13.33 -1.95
N GLY A 444 -24.42 14.19 -1.07
CA GLY A 444 -25.23 14.99 -0.15
C GLY A 444 -25.04 16.48 -0.36
N THR A 445 -26.08 17.28 -0.12
CA THR A 445 -26.05 18.75 -0.23
C THR A 445 -26.17 19.38 1.15
N TYR A 446 -25.26 20.30 1.47
CA TYR A 446 -25.27 21.04 2.73
C TYR A 446 -26.21 22.24 2.66
N TYR A 447 -27.05 22.39 3.69
CA TYR A 447 -27.92 23.53 3.87
C TYR A 447 -27.61 24.22 5.19
N GLN A 448 -27.55 25.55 5.16
CA GLN A 448 -27.44 26.41 6.33
C GLN A 448 -28.63 27.38 6.34
N ASN A 449 -29.43 27.35 7.41
CA ASN A 449 -30.67 28.14 7.53
C ASN A 449 -31.66 27.95 6.35
N GLY A 450 -31.62 26.80 5.67
CA GLY A 450 -32.47 26.50 4.51
C GLY A 450 -31.92 26.96 3.16
N GLU A 451 -30.75 27.58 3.11
CA GLU A 451 -30.04 27.92 1.86
C GLU A 451 -28.87 26.96 1.61
N ILE A 452 -28.47 26.77 0.34
CA ILE A 452 -27.33 25.92 -0.03
C ILE A 452 -26.04 26.55 0.49
N GLY A 453 -25.22 25.78 1.20
CA GLY A 453 -23.89 26.25 1.59
C GLY A 453 -22.93 26.25 0.41
N HIS A 454 -22.03 27.25 0.34
CA HIS A 454 -21.06 27.40 -0.74
C HIS A 454 -19.61 27.29 -0.23
N GLU A 455 -18.73 26.70 -1.04
CA GLU A 455 -17.30 26.57 -0.80
C GLU A 455 -16.52 27.73 -1.43
N GLN A 456 -15.44 28.16 -0.76
CA GLN A 456 -14.51 29.15 -1.31
C GLN A 456 -13.44 28.46 -2.17
N GLU A 457 -13.14 29.03 -3.34
CA GLU A 457 -12.01 28.66 -4.22
C GLU A 457 -10.69 28.42 -3.44
N ASP A 458 -10.02 27.29 -3.71
CA ASP A 458 -8.75 26.96 -3.05
C ASP A 458 -7.56 27.78 -3.61
N VAL A 459 -6.42 27.72 -2.91
CA VAL A 459 -5.22 28.53 -3.25
C VAL A 459 -4.68 28.20 -4.65
N VAL A 460 -4.64 26.92 -5.04
CA VAL A 460 -4.06 26.48 -6.32
C VAL A 460 -4.97 26.89 -7.48
N GLU A 461 -6.27 26.75 -7.30
CA GLU A 461 -7.28 27.14 -8.28
C GLU A 461 -7.34 28.66 -8.43
N THR A 462 -7.24 29.39 -7.32
CA THR A 462 -7.06 30.85 -7.30
C THR A 462 -5.84 31.26 -8.13
N PHE A 463 -4.69 30.59 -7.95
CA PHE A 463 -3.49 30.87 -8.75
C PHE A 463 -3.70 30.60 -10.24
N LYS A 464 -4.34 29.48 -10.61
CA LYS A 464 -4.64 29.17 -12.02
C LYS A 464 -5.59 30.18 -12.65
N ARG A 465 -6.64 30.60 -11.92
CA ARG A 465 -7.57 31.64 -12.37
C ARG A 465 -6.85 32.97 -12.57
N LEU A 466 -6.02 33.38 -11.62
CA LEU A 466 -5.23 34.62 -11.70
C LEU A 466 -4.21 34.58 -12.85
N GLU A 467 -3.54 33.45 -13.08
CA GLU A 467 -2.61 33.26 -14.20
C GLU A 467 -3.34 33.36 -15.54
N LYS A 468 -4.48 32.66 -15.68
CA LYS A 468 -5.31 32.73 -16.88
C LYS A 468 -5.87 34.14 -17.09
N LEU A 469 -6.31 34.82 -16.04
CA LEU A 469 -6.78 36.20 -16.07
C LEU A 469 -5.67 37.14 -16.57
N HIS A 470 -4.43 36.96 -16.08
CA HIS A 470 -3.28 37.74 -16.50
C HIS A 470 -2.92 37.52 -17.97
N GLU A 471 -2.89 36.26 -18.43
CA GLU A 471 -2.61 35.94 -19.83
C GLU A 471 -3.72 36.45 -20.77
N THR A 472 -4.99 36.32 -20.36
CA THR A 472 -6.15 36.82 -21.13
C THR A 472 -6.12 38.35 -21.24
N ARG A 473 -5.76 39.05 -20.16
CA ARG A 473 -5.54 40.51 -20.17
C ARG A 473 -4.41 40.92 -21.11
N ARG A 474 -3.30 40.18 -21.09
CA ARG A 474 -2.16 40.42 -21.99
C ARG A 474 -2.54 40.20 -23.47
N GLN A 475 -3.29 39.16 -23.77
CA GLN A 475 -3.80 38.90 -25.12
C GLN A 475 -4.77 39.99 -25.59
N LEU A 476 -5.64 40.47 -24.69
CA LEU A 476 -6.53 41.60 -24.98
C LEU A 476 -5.74 42.86 -25.32
N GLU A 477 -4.67 43.19 -24.58
CA GLU A 477 -3.80 44.33 -24.87
C GLU A 477 -3.13 44.20 -26.24
N ILE A 478 -2.59 43.03 -26.58
CA ILE A 478 -1.97 42.77 -27.89
C ILE A 478 -3.01 42.95 -29.00
N LEU A 479 -4.19 42.36 -28.88
CA LEU A 479 -5.23 42.45 -29.91
C LEU A 479 -5.76 43.88 -30.09
N LYS A 480 -5.93 44.63 -28.99
CA LYS A 480 -6.25 46.08 -29.05
C LYS A 480 -5.15 46.85 -29.78
N SER A 481 -3.88 46.54 -29.56
CA SER A 481 -2.75 47.21 -30.23
C SER A 481 -2.66 46.91 -31.73
N LEU A 482 -3.12 45.72 -32.15
CA LEU A 482 -3.11 45.26 -33.55
C LEU A 482 -4.37 45.64 -34.34
N GLY A 483 -5.33 46.36 -33.71
CA GLY A 483 -6.59 46.75 -34.36
C GLY A 483 -7.51 45.57 -34.67
N ALA A 484 -7.51 44.54 -33.82
CA ALA A 484 -8.34 43.34 -34.01
C ALA A 484 -9.85 43.67 -34.01
N PRO A 485 -10.70 42.85 -34.67
CA PRO A 485 -12.14 43.06 -34.71
C PRO A 485 -12.80 43.13 -33.33
N SER A 486 -13.83 43.96 -33.18
CA SER A 486 -14.52 44.20 -31.90
C SER A 486 -15.06 42.92 -31.26
N ILE A 487 -15.50 41.94 -32.05
CA ILE A 487 -16.01 40.67 -31.53
C ILE A 487 -14.94 39.84 -30.81
N ALA A 488 -13.68 39.93 -31.24
CA ALA A 488 -12.55 39.26 -30.59
C ALA A 488 -12.18 39.95 -29.27
N ILE A 489 -12.32 41.28 -29.22
CA ILE A 489 -12.11 42.10 -28.03
C ILE A 489 -13.19 41.82 -26.98
N SER A 490 -14.48 41.90 -27.36
CA SER A 490 -15.60 41.68 -26.44
C SER A 490 -15.61 40.27 -25.86
N ARG A 491 -15.21 39.25 -26.64
CA ARG A 491 -15.10 37.88 -26.15
C ARG A 491 -14.07 37.73 -25.03
N LEU A 492 -12.92 38.39 -25.15
CA LEU A 492 -11.88 38.37 -24.11
C LEU A 492 -12.28 39.23 -22.91
N GLU A 493 -13.00 40.34 -23.11
CA GLU A 493 -13.54 41.15 -22.01
C GLU A 493 -14.57 40.37 -21.18
N GLU A 494 -15.47 39.62 -21.83
CA GLU A 494 -16.38 38.70 -21.13
C GLU A 494 -15.65 37.58 -20.38
N GLU A 495 -14.57 37.03 -20.96
CA GLU A 495 -13.76 36.01 -20.29
C GLU A 495 -13.01 36.58 -19.07
N ILE A 496 -12.52 37.82 -19.16
CA ILE A 496 -11.90 38.54 -18.03
C ILE A 496 -12.93 38.79 -16.92
N GLU A 497 -14.14 39.21 -17.26
CA GLU A 497 -15.19 39.47 -16.26
C GLU A 497 -15.56 38.20 -15.49
N LYS A 498 -15.71 37.08 -16.21
CA LYS A 498 -15.94 35.76 -15.59
C LYS A 498 -14.79 35.34 -14.68
N LEU A 499 -13.54 35.49 -15.14
CA LEU A 499 -12.35 35.13 -14.36
C LEU A 499 -12.10 36.08 -13.17
N SER A 500 -12.71 37.27 -13.15
CA SER A 500 -12.52 38.25 -12.07
C SER A 500 -13.36 37.92 -10.83
N HIS A 501 -14.45 37.18 -11.00
CA HIS A 501 -15.32 36.73 -9.91
C HIS A 501 -14.89 35.34 -9.42
N GLN A 502 -14.98 35.12 -8.11
CA GLN A 502 -14.72 33.81 -7.50
C GLN A 502 -15.87 32.86 -7.85
N GLU A 503 -15.56 31.63 -8.24
CA GLU A 503 -16.59 30.61 -8.41
C GLU A 503 -17.10 30.17 -7.03
N GLU A 504 -18.36 30.45 -6.72
CA GLU A 504 -19.05 29.83 -5.59
C GLU A 504 -19.50 28.43 -6.02
N ARG A 505 -18.95 27.40 -5.36
CA ARG A 505 -19.32 26.01 -5.63
C ARG A 505 -20.30 25.52 -4.57
N GLU A 506 -21.36 24.84 -4.99
CA GLU A 506 -22.27 24.15 -4.07
C GLU A 506 -21.47 23.17 -3.20
N GLN A 507 -21.66 23.21 -1.89
CA GLN A 507 -21.09 22.23 -0.98
C GLN A 507 -21.79 20.89 -1.18
N ARG A 508 -21.11 20.00 -1.93
CA ARG A 508 -21.52 18.62 -2.14
C ARG A 508 -20.58 17.69 -1.41
N TYR A 509 -21.15 16.72 -0.71
CA TYR A 509 -20.40 15.72 0.02
C TYR A 509 -20.55 14.36 -0.61
N LYS A 510 -19.44 13.64 -0.75
CA LYS A 510 -19.45 12.23 -1.17
C LYS A 510 -19.67 11.32 0.03
N ILE A 511 -20.48 10.27 -0.17
CA ILE A 511 -20.72 9.22 0.83
C ILE A 511 -19.71 8.09 0.61
N GLU A 512 -19.04 7.68 1.68
CA GLU A 512 -18.19 6.49 1.66
C GLU A 512 -18.93 5.26 2.20
N TYR A 513 -18.85 4.15 1.47
CA TYR A 513 -19.53 2.91 1.79
C TYR A 513 -18.57 1.87 2.34
N SER A 514 -18.92 1.32 3.50
CA SER A 514 -18.16 0.27 4.17
C SER A 514 -18.77 -1.13 3.98
N GLY A 515 -19.98 -1.22 3.41
CA GLY A 515 -20.72 -2.46 3.08
C GLY A 515 -21.49 -3.08 4.27
N ASP A 516 -22.44 -3.99 4.01
CA ASP A 516 -23.17 -4.74 5.04
C ASP A 516 -22.28 -5.79 5.73
N TYR A 517 -22.22 -5.75 7.07
CA TYR A 517 -21.37 -6.65 7.83
C TYR A 517 -21.82 -8.11 7.80
N LEU A 518 -23.12 -8.38 7.93
CA LEU A 518 -23.65 -9.75 7.92
C LEU A 518 -23.39 -10.42 6.56
N GLU A 519 -23.52 -9.65 5.48
CA GLU A 519 -23.24 -10.12 4.13
C GLU A 519 -21.77 -10.52 3.98
N ARG A 520 -20.83 -9.69 4.46
CA ARG A 520 -19.40 -10.03 4.48
C ARG A 520 -19.09 -11.28 5.29
N GLN A 521 -19.67 -11.42 6.49
CA GLN A 521 -19.41 -12.61 7.32
C GLN A 521 -19.85 -13.90 6.64
N LYS A 522 -20.99 -13.86 5.93
CA LYS A 522 -21.45 -14.98 5.12
C LYS A 522 -20.51 -15.24 3.94
N GLU A 523 -20.11 -14.20 3.20
CA GLU A 523 -19.19 -14.34 2.06
C GLU A 523 -17.83 -14.92 2.46
N ASN A 524 -17.34 -14.54 3.65
CA ASN A 524 -16.07 -15.03 4.22
C ASN A 524 -16.19 -16.38 4.95
N GLY A 525 -17.39 -16.97 5.04
CA GLY A 525 -17.62 -18.23 5.74
C GLY A 525 -17.47 -18.16 7.26
N GLU A 526 -17.56 -16.96 7.84
CA GLU A 526 -17.51 -16.72 9.28
C GLU A 526 -18.87 -16.94 9.96
N MET A 527 -19.95 -16.98 9.16
CA MET A 527 -21.32 -17.17 9.59
C MET A 527 -22.01 -18.20 8.71
N GLU A 528 -22.67 -19.17 9.33
CA GLU A 528 -23.45 -20.18 8.60
C GLU A 528 -24.67 -19.56 7.91
N VAL A 529 -25.11 -20.14 6.80
CA VAL A 529 -26.23 -19.59 6.01
C VAL A 529 -27.52 -19.50 6.84
N ASP A 530 -27.77 -20.48 7.71
CA ASP A 530 -28.95 -20.50 8.58
C ASP A 530 -28.87 -19.41 9.67
N GLU A 531 -27.69 -19.17 10.23
CA GLU A 531 -27.44 -18.11 11.21
C GLU A 531 -27.62 -16.73 10.56
N TYR A 532 -27.05 -16.54 9.37
CA TYR A 532 -27.24 -15.34 8.56
C TYR A 532 -28.73 -15.07 8.29
N ASN A 533 -29.48 -16.08 7.87
CA ASN A 533 -30.92 -15.92 7.57
C ASN A 533 -31.72 -15.50 8.81
N ILE A 534 -31.39 -16.05 9.98
CA ILE A 534 -32.02 -15.68 11.26
C ILE A 534 -31.68 -14.24 11.64
N GLU A 535 -30.42 -13.83 11.55
CA GLU A 535 -29.98 -12.48 11.88
C GLU A 535 -30.57 -11.44 10.91
N VAL A 536 -30.61 -11.74 9.62
CA VAL A 536 -31.29 -10.89 8.62
C VAL A 536 -32.79 -10.78 8.92
N GLN A 537 -33.45 -11.85 9.35
CA GLN A 537 -34.86 -11.79 9.74
C GLN A 537 -35.06 -10.86 10.94
N LYS A 538 -34.27 -11.01 12.01
CA LYS A 538 -34.32 -10.14 13.20
C LYS A 538 -34.05 -8.68 12.86
N LYS A 539 -33.02 -8.42 12.04
CA LYS A 539 -32.68 -7.09 11.52
C LYS A 539 -33.86 -6.46 10.79
N ASN A 540 -34.49 -7.19 9.86
CA ASN A 540 -35.62 -6.70 9.08
C ASN A 540 -36.89 -6.47 9.94
N GLU A 541 -37.14 -7.32 10.94
CA GLU A 541 -38.23 -7.12 11.90
C GLU A 541 -38.00 -5.88 12.77
N TRP A 542 -36.76 -5.67 13.22
CA TRP A 542 -36.38 -4.47 13.96
C TRP A 542 -36.55 -3.21 13.11
N GLU A 543 -36.12 -3.24 11.85
CA GLU A 543 -36.26 -2.12 10.91
C GLU A 543 -37.74 -1.76 10.71
N LYS A 544 -38.61 -2.74 10.45
CA LYS A 544 -40.06 -2.50 10.31
C LYS A 544 -40.69 -1.87 11.54
N LYS A 545 -40.17 -2.19 12.74
CA LYS A 545 -40.68 -1.68 14.02
C LYS A 545 -40.25 -0.24 14.29
N HIS A 546 -39.03 0.13 13.92
CA HIS A 546 -38.41 1.41 14.33
C HIS A 546 -38.27 2.43 13.20
N CYS A 547 -38.17 1.97 11.95
CA CYS A 547 -38.13 2.80 10.75
C CYS A 547 -39.53 2.73 10.09
N LYS A 548 -40.49 3.50 10.62
CA LYS A 548 -41.84 3.57 10.04
C LYS A 548 -41.79 4.19 8.64
N GLU A 549 -42.30 3.48 7.63
CA GLU A 549 -42.75 4.14 6.40
C GLU A 549 -43.96 5.02 6.76
N VAL A 550 -43.92 6.30 6.40
CA VAL A 550 -45.10 7.16 6.49
C VAL A 550 -46.08 6.73 5.40
N SER A 551 -47.13 6.01 5.77
CA SER A 551 -48.29 5.83 4.90
C SER A 551 -49.00 7.17 4.80
N VAL A 552 -48.92 7.82 3.64
CA VAL A 552 -49.83 8.92 3.32
C VAL A 552 -51.17 8.29 2.99
N ASP A 553 -52.16 8.49 3.87
CA ASP A 553 -53.56 8.30 3.50
C ASP A 553 -53.84 9.21 2.31
N ASP A 554 -54.26 8.63 1.19
CA ASP A 554 -54.79 9.33 0.01
C ASP A 554 -56.12 10.01 0.40
N ASP A 555 -56.06 11.09 1.17
CA ASP A 555 -57.16 12.06 1.28
C ASP A 555 -56.87 13.23 0.33
N THR A 556 -56.88 12.93 -0.97
CA THR A 556 -57.22 13.89 -2.02
C THR A 556 -58.60 13.58 -2.59
N GLU A 557 -59.63 13.79 -1.77
CA GLU A 557 -60.96 14.16 -2.24
C GLU A 557 -61.53 15.31 -1.37
N ARG A 558 -61.22 16.56 -1.72
CA ARG A 558 -62.19 17.64 -2.03
C ARG A 558 -61.56 18.99 -2.30
#